data_AF-A0A2Z4Y135-F1
#
_entry.id   AF-A0A2Z4Y135-F1
#
_cell.length_a   1.000
_cell.length_b   1.000
_cell.length_c   1.000
_cell.angle_alpha   90.00
_cell.angle_beta   90.00
_cell.angle_gamma   90.00
#
_symmetry.space_group_name_H-M   'P 1'
#
loop_
_entity.id
_entity.type
_entity.pdbx_description
1 polymer ?
#
loop_
_entity_poly.entity_id
_entity_poly.type
_entity_poly.pdbx_seq_one_letter_code
_entity_poly.pdbx_strand_id
1 'polypeptide(L)' 'MADTVLELDKINHQVAARMARNLMSWKRYDADRQAMMKQALEKIKASNPSKNVFEIVSKSLEM' A
#
# COMPACT_ATOMS: atom_id res chain seq x y z
N MET A 1 2.56 -2.23 9.01
CA MET A 1 3.14 -1.78 7.72
C MET A 1 2.28 -0.72 7.04
N ALA A 2 0.94 -0.91 6.97
CA ALA A 2 0.02 0.13 6.53
C ALA A 2 0.15 1.43 7.34
N ASP A 3 0.23 1.34 8.67
CA ASP A 3 0.33 2.51 9.55
C ASP A 3 1.59 3.34 9.25
N THR A 4 2.73 2.69 9.02
CA THR A 4 4.00 3.34 8.65
C THR A 4 3.89 4.07 7.31
N VAL A 5 3.19 3.50 6.33
CA VAL A 5 2.97 4.17 5.04
C VAL A 5 2.13 5.43 5.23
N LEU A 6 1.10 5.38 6.08
CA LEU A 6 0.22 6.52 6.37
C LEU A 6 0.91 7.62 7.16
N GLU A 7 1.76 7.27 8.11
CA GLU A 7 2.60 8.24 8.83
C GLU A 7 3.60 8.90 7.88
N LEU A 8 4.28 8.10 7.05
CA LEU A 8 5.20 8.62 6.05
C LEU A 8 4.51 9.47 4.99
N ASP A 9 3.27 9.16 4.62
CA ASP A 9 2.54 9.91 3.60
C ASP A 9 2.27 11.36 4.03
N LYS A 10 2.05 11.59 5.34
CA LYS A 10 1.90 12.93 5.93
C LYS A 10 3.19 13.75 5.89
N ILE A 11 4.35 13.08 5.93
CA ILE A 11 5.68 13.73 5.99
C ILE A 11 6.26 13.88 4.58
N ASN A 12 6.20 12.80 3.79
CA ASN A 12 6.75 12.68 2.45
C ASN A 12 6.01 11.61 1.64
N HIS A 13 5.04 12.05 0.85
CA HIS A 13 4.25 11.23 -0.06
C HIS A 13 5.08 10.44 -1.10
N GLN A 14 6.29 10.90 -1.47
CA GLN A 14 7.14 10.17 -2.43
C GLN A 14 7.76 8.92 -1.79
N VAL A 15 8.19 9.04 -0.53
CA VAL A 15 8.76 7.91 0.22
C VAL A 15 7.66 6.91 0.56
N ALA A 16 6.48 7.38 0.98
CA ALA A 16 5.31 6.53 1.23
C ALA A 16 4.91 5.73 -0.02
N ALA A 17 4.88 6.38 -1.19
CA ALA A 17 4.61 5.72 -2.47
C ALA A 17 5.63 4.61 -2.79
N ARG A 18 6.92 4.85 -2.55
CA ARG A 18 7.98 3.84 -2.75
C ARG A 18 7.84 2.66 -1.79
N MET A 19 7.42 2.90 -0.55
CA MET A 19 7.15 1.84 0.41
C MET A 19 5.90 1.03 0.04
N ALA A 20 4.83 1.69 -0.41
CA ALA A 20 3.62 1.04 -0.93
C ALA A 20 3.94 0.17 -2.16
N ARG A 21 4.94 0.53 -2.99
CA ARG A 21 5.39 -0.31 -4.11
C ARG A 21 5.86 -1.70 -3.68
N ASN A 22 6.49 -1.82 -2.51
CA ASN A 22 6.97 -3.12 -1.99
C ASN A 22 5.80 -4.07 -1.71
N LEU A 23 4.63 -3.52 -1.32
CA LEU A 23 3.43 -4.31 -1.09
C LEU A 23 2.80 -4.81 -2.40
N MET A 24 3.10 -4.23 -3.57
CA MET A 24 2.56 -4.68 -4.87
C MET A 24 3.00 -6.08 -5.28
N SER A 25 4.14 -6.54 -4.76
CA SER A 25 4.66 -7.87 -5.10
C SER A 25 3.92 -9.00 -4.38
N TRP A 26 2.79 -8.71 -3.72
CA TRP A 26 2.00 -9.63 -2.91
C TRP A 26 1.60 -10.93 -3.63
N LYS A 27 1.34 -10.87 -4.94
CA LYS A 27 1.00 -12.04 -5.77
C LYS A 27 2.06 -13.13 -5.84
N ARG A 28 3.31 -12.82 -5.47
CA ARG A 28 4.44 -13.76 -5.49
C ARG A 28 4.58 -14.54 -4.18
N TYR A 29 3.80 -14.19 -3.16
CA TYR A 29 3.87 -14.81 -1.84
C TYR A 29 2.80 -15.90 -1.68
N ASP A 30 2.94 -16.70 -0.63
CA ASP A 30 1.93 -17.67 -0.21
C ASP A 30 0.59 -17.00 0.15
N ALA A 31 -0.49 -17.80 0.17
CA ALA A 31 -1.86 -17.30 0.34
C ALA A 31 -2.06 -16.48 1.62
N ASP A 32 -1.42 -16.86 2.72
CA ASP A 32 -1.53 -16.18 4.01
C ASP A 32 -0.90 -14.79 3.95
N ARG A 33 0.34 -14.71 3.42
CA ARG A 33 1.02 -13.42 3.24
C ARG A 33 0.32 -12.53 2.22
N GLN A 34 -0.18 -13.11 1.14
CA GLN A 34 -0.98 -12.41 0.15
C GLN A 34 -2.21 -11.77 0.81
N ALA A 35 -2.95 -12.51 1.65
CA ALA A 35 -4.09 -11.97 2.38
C ALA A 35 -3.69 -10.81 3.30
N MET A 36 -2.61 -10.96 4.08
CA MET A 36 -2.09 -9.90 4.96
C MET A 36 -1.69 -8.63 4.19
N MET A 37 -1.01 -8.80 3.06
CA MET A 37 -0.58 -7.67 2.22
C MET A 37 -1.78 -6.98 1.56
N LYS A 38 -2.77 -7.74 1.08
CA LYS A 38 -4.01 -7.19 0.52
C LYS A 38 -4.77 -6.37 1.56
N GLN A 39 -4.91 -6.91 2.77
CA GLN A 39 -5.55 -6.20 3.88
C GLN A 39 -4.81 -4.89 4.23
N ALA A 40 -3.47 -4.90 4.19
CA ALA A 40 -2.68 -3.70 4.40
C ALA A 40 -2.90 -2.65 3.29
N LEU A 41 -2.95 -3.07 2.02
CA LEU A 41 -3.26 -2.20 0.88
C LEU A 41 -4.67 -1.60 0.98
N GLU A 42 -5.67 -2.41 1.34
CA GLU A 42 -7.04 -1.94 1.55
C GLU A 42 -7.13 -0.93 2.70
N LYS A 43 -6.43 -1.17 3.81
CA LYS A 43 -6.35 -0.22 4.93
C LYS A 43 -5.75 1.12 4.50
N ILE A 44 -4.68 1.09 3.70
CA ILE A 44 -4.06 2.31 3.15
C ILE A 44 -5.07 3.05 2.26
N LYS A 45 -5.75 2.35 1.34
CA LYS A 45 -6.75 2.94 0.44
C LYS A 45 -7.90 3.60 1.21
N ALA A 46 -8.41 2.95 2.25
CA ALA A 46 -9.50 3.44 3.08
C ALA A 46 -9.12 4.67 3.93
N SER A 47 -7.83 4.91 4.15
CA SER A 47 -7.33 6.01 4.99
C SER A 47 -7.15 7.34 4.23
N ASN A 48 -7.69 7.45 3.01
CA ASN A 48 -7.61 8.62 2.14
C ASN A 48 -6.18 9.18 2.00
N PRO A 49 -5.23 8.38 1.48
CA PRO A 49 -3.84 8.78 1.35
C PRO A 49 -3.66 9.81 0.22
N SER A 50 -2.46 10.35 0.08
CA SER A 50 -2.10 11.24 -1.03
C SER A 50 -2.39 10.59 -2.38
N LYS A 51 -2.63 11.42 -3.40
CA LYS A 51 -2.97 10.98 -4.77
C LYS A 51 -2.00 9.92 -5.31
N ASN A 52 -0.69 10.12 -5.11
CA ASN A 52 0.34 9.22 -5.61
C ASN A 52 0.29 7.84 -4.92
N VAL A 53 0.06 7.81 -3.60
CA VAL A 53 -0.10 6.56 -2.85
C VAL A 53 -1.41 5.87 -3.24
N PHE A 54 -2.51 6.63 -3.37
CA PHE A 54 -3.81 6.11 -3.77
C PHE A 54 -3.77 5.43 -5.15
N GLU A 55 -3.14 6.06 -6.15
CA GLU A 55 -2.98 5.51 -7.49
C GLU A 55 -2.20 4.19 -7.49
N ILE A 56 -1.08 4.14 -6.75
CA ILE A 56 -0.26 2.92 -6.62
C ILE A 56 -1.07 1.81 -5.96
N VAL A 57 -1.70 2.09 -4.82
CA VAL A 57 -2.46 1.10 -4.04
C VAL A 57 -3.66 0.59 -4.83
N SER A 58 -4.40 1.47 -5.49
CA SER A 58 -5.57 1.08 -6.30
C SER A 58 -5.15 0.18 -7.47
N LYS A 59 -4.12 0.58 -8.23
CA LYS A 59 -3.59 -0.24 -9.32
C LYS A 59 -3.10 -1.62 -8.86
N SER A 60 -2.60 -1.71 -7.63
CA SER A 60 -2.12 -2.97 -7.04
C SER A 60 -3.23 -3.93 -6.64
N LEU A 61 -4.41 -3.38 -6.30
CA LEU A 61 -5.59 -4.15 -5.91
C LEU A 61 -6.41 -4.56 -7.14
N GLU A 62 -6.35 -3.78 -8.22
CA GLU A 62 -7.02 -4.07 -9.51
C GLU A 62 -6.24 -5.04 -10.40
N MET A 63 -4.92 -5.17 -10.18
CA MET A 63 -4.08 -6.16 -10.88
C MET A 63 -4.50 -7.58 -10.55
#